data_AF-A0AAD7E300-F1
#
_entry.id   AF-A0AAD7E300-F1
#
_cell.length_a   1.000
_cell.length_b   1.000
_cell.length_c   1.000
_cell.angle_alpha   90.00
_cell.angle_beta   90.00
_cell.angle_gamma   90.00
#
_symmetry.space_group_name_H-M   'P 1'
#
loop_
_entity.id
_entity.type
_entity.pdbx_description
1 polymer ?
#
loop_
_entity_poly.entity_id
_entity_poly.type
_entity_poly.pdbx_seq_one_letter_code
_entity_poly.pdbx_strand_id
1 'polypeptide(L)'
;MLFKFRRKEVPWEVVDSKTIEPVSMYYDEDKDFDIVSVGETDTCGTYVFHVDQLKSAGDLRKAVVFARQQLLQEVGKRGFNVLLSESWNLTLYRRNKRHRVQVNYNGRPAHIEGDLPPLRPPPFMQVLQDSV
;
A
#
# COMPACT_ATOMS: atom_id res chain seq x y z
N MET A 1 46.79 19.95 -6.05
CA MET A 1 45.84 18.97 -6.61
C MET A 1 44.67 18.83 -5.64
N LEU A 2 43.46 19.24 -6.01
CA LEU A 2 42.27 18.99 -5.19
C LEU A 2 41.82 17.55 -5.41
N PHE A 3 42.07 16.68 -4.44
CA PHE A 3 41.47 15.35 -4.42
C PHE A 3 39.96 15.51 -4.22
N LYS A 4 39.20 15.42 -5.32
CA LYS A 4 37.75 15.25 -5.27
C LYS A 4 37.47 13.86 -4.71
N PHE A 5 37.43 13.75 -3.38
CA PHE A 5 36.85 12.58 -2.73
C PHE A 5 35.40 12.48 -3.19
N ARG A 6 35.13 11.60 -4.16
CA ARG A 6 33.77 11.17 -4.48
C ARG A 6 33.22 10.59 -3.18
N ARG A 7 32.34 11.34 -2.51
CA ARG A 7 31.66 10.89 -1.30
C ARG A 7 30.97 9.59 -1.67
N LYS A 8 31.44 8.47 -1.12
CA LYS A 8 30.88 7.14 -1.40
C LYS A 8 29.42 7.19 -0.98
N GLU A 9 28.50 7.17 -1.94
CA GLU A 9 27.08 7.17 -1.62
C GLU A 9 26.78 5.89 -0.84
N VAL A 10 26.29 6.04 0.39
CA VAL A 10 25.85 4.90 1.19
C VAL A 10 24.62 4.30 0.50
N PRO A 11 24.57 2.99 0.24
CA PRO A 11 23.40 2.37 -0.36
C PRO A 11 22.20 2.46 0.59
N TRP A 12 21.00 2.30 0.04
CA TRP A 12 19.80 2.13 0.86
C TRP A 12 19.82 0.73 1.47
N GLU A 13 19.77 0.65 2.79
CA GLU A 13 19.62 -0.60 3.54
C GLU A 13 18.14 -0.89 3.75
N VAL A 14 17.73 -2.15 3.62
CA VAL A 14 16.39 -2.59 4.05
C VAL A 14 16.41 -2.75 5.57
N VAL A 15 15.56 -2.00 6.26
CA VAL A 15 15.44 -2.02 7.72
C VAL A 15 14.31 -2.94 8.16
N ASP A 16 13.18 -2.91 7.47
CA ASP A 16 12.04 -3.78 7.75
C ASP A 16 11.30 -4.07 6.45
N SER A 17 10.59 -5.20 6.43
CA SER A 17 9.71 -5.59 5.34
C SER A 17 8.52 -6.34 5.92
N LYS A 18 7.32 -5.83 5.67
CA LYS A 18 6.07 -6.50 6.04
C LYS A 18 5.29 -6.84 4.77
N THR A 19 4.76 -8.04 4.72
CA THR A 19 3.94 -8.52 3.60
C THR A 19 2.64 -9.08 4.16
N ILE A 20 1.54 -8.67 3.55
CA ILE A 20 0.22 -9.23 3.75
C ILE A 20 -0.19 -9.92 2.45
N GLU A 21 -0.47 -11.21 2.55
CA GLU A 21 -1.00 -12.01 1.46
C GLU A 21 -2.39 -11.53 1.04
N PRO A 22 -2.87 -11.85 -0.17
CA PRO A 22 -4.21 -11.49 -0.61
C PRO A 22 -5.31 -11.98 0.34
N VAL A 23 -6.14 -11.04 0.78
CA VAL A 23 -7.24 -11.29 1.73
C VAL A 23 -8.54 -10.82 1.10
N SER A 24 -9.61 -11.60 1.26
CA SER A 24 -10.95 -11.17 0.84
C SER A 24 -11.46 -10.05 1.75
N MET A 25 -11.93 -8.96 1.16
CA MET A 25 -12.42 -7.79 1.90
C MET A 25 -13.90 -7.91 2.28
N TYR A 26 -14.62 -8.79 1.59
CA TYR A 26 -16.06 -9.00 1.72
C TYR A 26 -16.35 -10.50 1.89
N TYR A 27 -17.17 -10.84 2.87
CA TYR A 27 -17.68 -12.20 3.10
C TYR A 27 -19.19 -12.24 2.82
N ASP A 28 -19.77 -13.44 2.64
CA ASP A 28 -21.16 -13.59 2.19
C ASP A 28 -22.19 -12.90 3.10
N GLU A 29 -21.87 -12.71 4.38
CA GLU A 29 -22.69 -12.00 5.36
C GLU A 29 -22.67 -10.46 5.20
N ASP A 30 -21.72 -9.92 4.44
CA ASP A 30 -21.56 -8.48 4.17
C ASP A 30 -22.27 -8.02 2.88
N LYS A 31 -22.93 -8.92 2.13
CA LYS A 31 -23.36 -8.68 0.75
C LYS A 31 -24.78 -8.11 0.64
N ASP A 32 -24.96 -6.85 1.03
CA ASP A 32 -26.14 -6.05 0.66
C ASP A 32 -25.96 -5.37 -0.73
N PHE A 33 -25.00 -5.85 -1.52
CA PHE A 33 -24.57 -5.20 -2.76
C PHE A 33 -24.30 -6.22 -3.88
N ASP A 34 -24.49 -5.78 -5.11
CA ASP A 34 -24.38 -6.63 -6.30
C ASP A 34 -23.05 -6.40 -7.01
N ILE A 35 -22.25 -7.46 -7.16
CA ILE A 35 -21.01 -7.42 -7.94
C ILE A 35 -21.38 -7.54 -9.42
N VAL A 36 -21.32 -6.42 -10.15
CA VAL A 36 -21.70 -6.34 -11.57
C VAL A 36 -20.55 -6.77 -12.48
N SER A 37 -19.32 -6.41 -12.12
CA SER A 37 -18.15 -6.85 -12.88
C SER A 37 -16.93 -6.99 -11.99
N VAL A 38 -16.03 -7.89 -12.39
CA VAL A 38 -14.74 -8.13 -11.73
C VAL A 38 -13.65 -8.02 -12.78
N GLY A 39 -12.54 -7.36 -12.43
CA GLY A 39 -11.39 -7.30 -13.31
C GLY A 39 -10.76 -8.68 -13.53
N GLU A 40 -10.42 -8.96 -14.79
CA GLU A 40 -9.83 -10.25 -15.21
C GLU A 40 -8.50 -10.55 -14.49
N THR A 41 -7.73 -9.52 -14.16
CA THR A 41 -6.44 -9.63 -13.46
C THR A 41 -6.40 -8.76 -12.21
N ASP A 42 -5.53 -9.13 -11.27
CA ASP A 42 -5.20 -8.23 -10.17
C ASP A 42 -4.52 -6.97 -10.71
N THR A 43 -4.74 -5.86 -10.03
CA THR A 43 -4.04 -4.60 -10.28
C THR A 43 -3.01 -4.38 -9.19
N CYS A 44 -1.89 -3.76 -9.55
CA CYS A 44 -0.84 -3.41 -8.59
C CYS A 44 -0.35 -1.99 -8.81
N GLY A 45 0.10 -1.35 -7.72
CA GLY A 45 0.71 -0.02 -7.73
C GLY A 45 1.91 0.03 -6.79
N THR A 46 2.98 0.70 -7.21
CA THR A 46 4.18 0.90 -6.39
C THR A 46 4.31 2.37 -6.01
N TYR A 47 4.31 2.64 -4.71
CA TYR A 47 4.29 3.99 -4.16
C TYR A 47 5.51 4.21 -3.26
N VAL A 48 6.32 5.21 -3.57
CA VAL A 48 7.58 5.48 -2.87
C VAL A 48 7.53 6.84 -2.18
N PHE A 49 7.69 6.83 -0.87
CA PHE A 49 7.70 8.01 -0.01
C PHE A 49 9.09 8.23 0.54
N HIS A 50 9.63 9.43 0.39
CA HIS A 50 10.89 9.84 1.00
C HIS A 50 10.59 10.61 2.28
N VAL A 51 11.13 10.14 3.40
CA VAL A 51 10.83 10.69 4.72
C VAL A 51 12.15 11.00 5.44
N ASP A 52 12.35 12.26 5.85
CA ASP A 52 13.58 12.64 6.53
C ASP A 52 13.67 12.05 7.95
N GLN A 53 12.53 11.89 8.64
CA GLN A 53 12.45 11.22 9.94
C GLN A 53 11.13 10.47 10.05
N LEU A 54 11.19 9.14 10.17
CA LEU A 54 10.02 8.33 10.48
C LEU A 54 9.70 8.51 11.97
N LYS A 55 8.55 9.10 12.30
CA LYS A 55 8.24 9.50 13.69
C LYS A 55 7.46 8.43 14.44
N SER A 56 6.67 7.62 13.74
CA SER A 56 5.83 6.60 14.35
C SER A 56 5.37 5.55 13.34
N ALA A 57 4.89 4.41 13.86
CA ALA A 57 4.11 3.43 13.09
C ALA A 57 2.91 4.05 12.36
N GLY A 58 2.39 5.18 12.86
CA GLY A 58 1.31 5.94 12.21
C GLY A 58 1.70 6.47 10.83
N ASP A 59 2.97 6.79 10.59
CA ASP A 59 3.43 7.26 9.29
C ASP A 59 3.44 6.13 8.25
N LEU A 60 3.84 4.92 8.67
CA LEU A 60 3.76 3.71 7.83
C LEU A 60 2.32 3.37 7.49
N ARG A 61 1.41 3.45 8.47
CA ARG A 61 -0.03 3.23 8.24
C ARG A 61 -0.59 4.22 7.22
N LYS A 62 -0.24 5.51 7.34
CA LYS A 62 -0.66 6.54 6.37
C LYS A 62 -0.15 6.23 4.96
N ALA A 63 1.10 5.77 4.83
CA ALA A 63 1.66 5.39 3.53
C ALA A 63 0.86 4.25 2.86
N VAL A 64 0.47 3.22 3.61
CA VAL A 64 -0.37 2.12 3.08
C VAL A 64 -1.78 2.59 2.71
N VAL A 65 -2.41 3.42 3.55
CA VAL A 65 -3.73 4.01 3.24
C VAL A 65 -3.66 4.86 1.97
N PHE A 66 -2.62 5.68 1.82
CA PHE A 66 -2.42 6.49 0.63
C PHE A 66 -2.23 5.63 -0.61
N ALA A 67 -1.41 4.58 -0.53
CA ALA A 67 -1.19 3.63 -1.63
C ALA A 67 -2.51 3.00 -2.10
N ARG A 68 -3.36 2.56 -1.16
CA ARG A 68 -4.70 2.04 -1.46
C ARG A 68 -5.58 3.07 -2.17
N GLN A 69 -5.61 4.30 -1.67
CA GLN A 69 -6.40 5.38 -2.27
C GLN A 69 -5.97 5.67 -3.71
N GLN A 70 -4.67 5.70 -3.99
CA GLN A 70 -4.15 5.89 -5.34
C GLN A 70 -4.54 4.73 -6.26
N LEU A 71 -4.41 3.48 -5.80
CA LEU A 71 -4.81 2.32 -6.60
C LEU A 71 -6.32 2.33 -6.89
N LEU A 72 -7.14 2.70 -5.89
CA LEU A 72 -8.58 2.88 -6.06
C LEU A 72 -8.92 3.96 -7.09
N GLN A 73 -8.21 5.08 -7.10
CA GLN A 73 -8.38 6.12 -8.12
C GLN A 73 -7.99 5.61 -9.52
N GLU A 74 -6.95 4.79 -9.63
CA GLU A 74 -6.50 4.21 -10.90
C GLU A 74 -7.48 3.15 -11.46
N VAL A 75 -8.06 2.31 -10.60
CA VAL A 75 -9.11 1.36 -11.04
C VAL A 75 -10.45 2.07 -11.29
N GLY A 76 -10.69 3.18 -10.59
CA GLY A 76 -11.82 4.10 -10.83
C GLY A 76 -11.87 4.60 -12.26
N LYS A 77 -10.71 4.95 -12.83
CA LYS A 77 -10.59 5.35 -14.25
C LYS A 77 -10.99 4.24 -15.24
N ARG A 78 -10.99 2.98 -14.79
CA ARG A 78 -11.37 1.79 -15.57
C ARG A 78 -12.80 1.33 -15.28
N GLY A 79 -13.56 2.09 -14.48
CA GLY A 79 -14.95 1.79 -14.14
C GLY A 79 -15.14 0.93 -12.90
N PHE A 80 -14.09 0.59 -12.15
CA PHE A 80 -14.19 -0.19 -10.91
C PHE A 80 -14.25 0.73 -9.69
N ASN A 81 -15.01 0.37 -8.65
CA ASN A 81 -15.20 1.22 -7.47
C ASN A 81 -14.68 0.59 -6.16
N VAL A 82 -14.32 -0.70 -6.17
CA VAL A 82 -13.80 -1.40 -5.00
C VAL A 82 -12.66 -2.37 -5.35
N LEU A 83 -12.02 -2.91 -4.30
CA LEU A 83 -11.10 -4.05 -4.39
C LEU A 83 -11.69 -5.23 -3.59
N LEU A 84 -12.01 -6.34 -4.25
CA LEU A 84 -12.59 -7.54 -3.59
C LEU A 84 -11.57 -8.28 -2.75
N SER A 85 -10.33 -8.32 -3.23
CA SER A 85 -9.19 -8.81 -2.47
C SER A 85 -8.13 -7.73 -2.43
N GLU A 86 -7.49 -7.56 -1.27
CA GLU A 86 -6.42 -6.60 -1.05
C GLU A 86 -5.19 -7.33 -0.51
N SER A 87 -4.01 -6.91 -0.98
CA SER A 87 -2.71 -7.36 -0.46
C SER A 87 -1.73 -6.20 -0.52
N TRP A 88 -0.69 -6.25 0.33
CA TRP A 88 0.32 -5.21 0.29
C TRP A 88 1.67 -5.69 0.83
N ASN A 89 2.74 -5.14 0.27
CA ASN A 89 4.08 -5.23 0.81
C ASN A 89 4.57 -3.82 1.13
N LEU A 90 5.09 -3.63 2.33
CA LEU A 90 5.78 -2.42 2.74
C LEU A 90 7.24 -2.75 3.00
N THR A 91 8.14 -2.08 2.30
CA THR A 91 9.58 -2.13 2.54
C THR A 91 10.07 -0.79 3.07
N LEU A 92 10.65 -0.79 4.27
CA LEU A 92 11.29 0.37 4.87
C LEU A 92 12.79 0.34 4.57
N TYR A 93 13.27 1.37 3.88
CA TYR A 93 14.69 1.58 3.63
C TYR A 93 15.24 2.70 4.52
N ARG A 94 16.51 2.60 4.88
CA ARG A 94 17.26 3.66 5.56
C ARG A 94 18.56 3.96 4.84
N ARG A 95 18.91 5.24 4.80
CA ARG A 95 20.21 5.74 4.34
C ARG A 95 20.63 6.90 5.23
N ASN A 96 21.55 6.64 6.16
CA ASN A 96 21.90 7.55 7.25
C ASN A 96 20.66 7.93 8.06
N LYS A 97 20.33 9.23 8.12
CA LYS A 97 19.14 9.74 8.83
C LYS A 97 17.86 9.67 7.98
N ARG A 98 17.96 9.42 6.67
CA ARG A 98 16.80 9.41 5.77
C ARG A 98 16.15 8.04 5.71
N HIS A 99 14.84 8.04 5.62
CA HIS A 99 14.03 6.85 5.39
C HIS A 99 13.34 6.94 4.03
N ARG A 100 13.09 5.78 3.44
CA ARG A 100 12.28 5.65 2.25
C ARG A 100 11.31 4.50 2.48
N VAL A 101 10.02 4.77 2.35
CA VAL A 101 8.97 3.76 2.48
C VAL A 101 8.52 3.43 1.07
N GLN A 102 8.61 2.17 0.67
CA GLN A 102 8.02 1.67 -0.56
C GLN A 102 6.83 0.81 -0.19
N VAL A 103 5.67 1.11 -0.76
CA VAL A 103 4.46 0.30 -0.63
C VAL A 103 4.09 -0.24 -1.99
N ASN A 104 4.09 -1.56 -2.14
CA ASN A 104 3.52 -2.25 -3.26
C ASN A 104 2.12 -2.69 -2.85
N TYR A 105 1.09 -2.08 -3.40
CA TYR A 105 -0.30 -2.37 -3.07
C TYR A 105 -0.94 -3.12 -4.23
N ASN A 106 -1.66 -4.20 -3.94
CA ASN A 106 -2.35 -5.00 -4.95
C ASN A 106 -3.81 -5.22 -4.57
N GLY A 107 -4.64 -5.46 -5.57
CA GLY A 107 -5.99 -5.93 -5.33
C GLY A 107 -6.74 -6.35 -6.58
N ARG A 108 -7.84 -7.07 -6.35
CA ARG A 108 -8.77 -7.50 -7.39
C ARG A 108 -9.84 -6.43 -7.59
N PRO A 109 -9.81 -5.64 -8.67
CA PRO A 109 -10.79 -4.58 -8.85
C PRO A 109 -12.16 -5.16 -9.19
N ALA A 110 -13.21 -4.52 -8.70
CA ALA A 110 -14.58 -4.84 -9.08
C ALA A 110 -15.47 -3.60 -9.11
N HIS A 111 -16.57 -3.73 -9.85
CA HIS A 111 -17.66 -2.77 -9.84
C HIS A 111 -18.83 -3.37 -9.09
N ILE A 112 -19.28 -2.64 -8.08
CA ILE A 112 -20.44 -2.97 -7.27
C ILE A 112 -21.52 -1.93 -7.50
N GLU A 113 -22.77 -2.37 -7.67
CA GLU A 113 -23.97 -1.52 -7.63
C GLU A 113 -24.71 -1.70 -6.30
N GLY A 114 -25.48 -0.68 -5.93
CA GLY A 114 -26.18 -0.61 -4.64
C GLY A 114 -25.43 0.23 -3.61
N ASP A 115 -25.73 0.00 -2.32
CA ASP A 115 -25.08 0.71 -1.22
C ASP A 115 -23.63 0.25 -1.10
N LEU A 116 -22.71 1.20 -1.32
CA LEU A 116 -21.29 0.90 -1.22
C LEU A 116 -20.95 0.44 0.20
N PRO A 117 -20.18 -0.65 0.34
CA PRO A 117 -19.78 -1.11 1.65
C PRO A 117 -18.97 -0.03 2.38
N PRO A 118 -19.04 0.03 3.73
CA PRO A 118 -18.32 1.02 4.49
C PRO A 118 -16.82 0.96 4.18
N LEU A 119 -16.17 2.12 4.12
CA LEU A 119 -14.75 2.21 3.82
C LEU A 119 -13.93 1.57 4.97
N ARG A 120 -13.55 0.30 4.79
CA ARG A 120 -12.68 -0.43 5.72
C ARG A 120 -11.23 0.04 5.55
N PRO A 121 -10.40 0.03 6.62
CA PRO A 121 -8.97 0.21 6.48
C PRO A 121 -8.35 -0.94 5.67
N PRO A 122 -7.14 -0.77 5.10
CA PRO A 122 -6.39 -1.86 4.51
C PRO A 122 -6.26 -3.06 5.48
N PRO A 123 -6.10 -4.29 4.97
CA PRO A 123 -6.04 -5.48 5.81
C PRO A 123 -4.79 -5.48 6.71
N PHE A 124 -4.93 -6.03 7.92
CA PHE A 124 -3.82 -6.32 8.87
C PHE A 124 -2.88 -5.16 9.21
N MET A 125 -3.39 -3.92 9.27
CA MET A 125 -2.63 -2.70 9.61
C MET A 125 -1.99 -2.70 11.01
N GLN A 126 -2.35 -3.67 11.87
CA GLN A 126 -1.74 -3.86 13.18
C GLN A 126 -0.29 -4.33 13.10
N VAL A 127 0.10 -5.08 12.06
CA VAL A 127 1.48 -5.57 11.89
C VAL A 127 2.54 -4.47 11.77
N LEU A 128 2.12 -3.24 11.46
CA LEU A 128 2.99 -2.08 11.35
C LEU A 128 3.33 -1.44 12.70
N GLN A 129 2.73 -1.90 13.81
CA GLN A 129 3.00 -1.37 15.16
C GLN A 129 4.42 -1.70 15.63
N ASP A 130 5.00 -2.80 15.14
CA ASP A 130 6.31 -3.30 15.57
C ASP A 130 7.47 -2.78 14.69
N SER A 131 7.20 -1.85 13.77
CA SER A 131 8.10 -1.46 12.68
C SER A 131 8.86 -0.13 12.90
N VAL A 132 8.72 0.52 14.06
CA VAL A 132 9.36 1.82 14.38
C VAL A 132 9.94 1.84 15.78
#